data_AF-A0A257QBS5-F1
#
_entry.id   AF-A0A257QBS5-F1
#
_cell.length_a   1.000
_cell.length_b   1.000
_cell.length_c   1.000
_cell.angle_alpha   90.00
_cell.angle_beta   90.00
_cell.angle_gamma   90.00
#
_symmetry.space_group_name_H-M   'P 1'
#
loop_
_entity.id
_entity.type
_entity.pdbx_description
1 polymer ?
#
loop_
_entity_poly.entity_id
_entity_poly.type
_entity_poly.pdbx_seq_one_letter_code
_entity_poly.pdbx_strand_id
1 'polypeptide(L)'
;VCDPGKSSVCKKTLELMVQAEIARIRIAHPDDSEAQACREGWQSALKVMQGVFANARYITENSMKPILDVANGSCAMGLTVDYFALGEAEMVEKRSHQARIGFIAPQLGYTVEANSIAKLRGAPNPKLAEAFIEYTMSLEGQALWGLKADTPGGPKRYTLHRMPIRRDFYSDPKYLAYRSDPTQNPYAEGTPHNAIGYHPAWTAGIFGPLHRIAQCVFIDPQPELAEAWAAILEARQQGRMHDAQAALTHMQQFPGLDYDSIQGPLAHFLKTGSRQAIFAWQCTLTEQFIKQYRHSTALARGH
;
A
#
# COMPACT_ATOMS: atom_id res chain seq x y z
N VAL A 1 -2.45 2.67 -10.56
CA VAL A 1 -1.67 2.59 -9.29
C VAL A 1 -0.95 3.93 -9.08
N CYS A 2 -0.60 4.32 -7.86
CA CYS A 2 0.13 5.57 -7.64
C CYS A 2 1.66 5.39 -7.73
N ASP A 3 2.38 6.45 -8.05
CA ASP A 3 3.85 6.49 -7.95
C ASP A 3 4.26 6.59 -6.45
N PRO A 4 5.01 5.62 -5.91
CA PRO A 4 5.50 5.69 -4.54
C PRO A 4 6.43 6.89 -4.35
N GLY A 5 7.14 7.40 -5.34
CA GLY A 5 7.93 8.64 -5.24
C GLY A 5 7.11 9.88 -4.87
N LYS A 6 5.80 9.88 -5.17
CA LYS A 6 4.89 11.02 -5.04
C LYS A 6 3.76 10.80 -4.02
N SER A 7 3.45 9.55 -3.69
CA SER A 7 2.37 9.18 -2.77
C SER A 7 2.91 8.42 -1.55
N SER A 8 2.81 9.03 -0.37
CA SER A 8 3.16 8.37 0.90
C SER A 8 2.30 7.14 1.17
N VAL A 9 1.02 7.18 0.78
CA VAL A 9 0.10 6.04 0.85
C VAL A 9 0.67 4.88 0.05
N CYS A 10 1.11 5.11 -1.19
CA CYS A 10 1.68 4.05 -2.01
C CYS A 10 2.98 3.51 -1.41
N LYS A 11 3.89 4.36 -0.92
CA LYS A 11 5.10 3.89 -0.21
C LYS A 11 4.75 2.96 0.93
N LYS A 12 3.78 3.36 1.76
CA LYS A 12 3.36 2.57 2.91
C LYS A 12 2.68 1.26 2.49
N THR A 13 1.84 1.29 1.45
CA THR A 13 1.22 0.07 0.91
C THR A 13 2.27 -0.92 0.40
N LEU A 14 3.32 -0.47 -0.31
CA LEU A 14 4.40 -1.37 -0.74
C LEU A 14 5.13 -1.97 0.45
N GLU A 15 5.42 -1.18 1.49
CA GLU A 15 6.01 -1.71 2.72
C GLU A 15 5.11 -2.78 3.37
N LEU A 16 3.81 -2.52 3.44
CA LEU A 16 2.84 -3.45 4.02
C LEU A 16 2.68 -4.73 3.19
N MET A 17 2.86 -4.67 1.88
CA MET A 17 2.96 -5.88 1.04
C MET A 17 4.15 -6.74 1.47
N VAL A 18 5.31 -6.13 1.77
CA VAL A 18 6.47 -6.88 2.30
C VAL A 18 6.16 -7.50 3.66
N GLN A 19 5.59 -6.71 4.58
CA GLN A 19 5.16 -7.21 5.90
C GLN A 19 4.19 -8.40 5.76
N ALA A 20 3.22 -8.31 4.84
CA ALA A 20 2.23 -9.35 4.59
C ALA A 20 2.85 -10.65 4.07
N GLU A 21 3.80 -10.56 3.13
CA GLU A 21 4.44 -11.75 2.59
C GLU A 21 5.37 -12.42 3.61
N ILE A 22 6.16 -11.65 4.37
CA ILE A 22 6.99 -12.20 5.46
C ILE A 22 6.11 -12.91 6.49
N ALA A 23 5.01 -12.27 6.89
CA ALA A 23 4.04 -12.89 7.79
C ALA A 23 3.45 -14.19 7.24
N ARG A 24 3.11 -14.21 5.94
CA ARG A 24 2.58 -15.41 5.29
C ARG A 24 3.58 -16.56 5.33
N ILE A 25 4.86 -16.28 5.06
CA ILE A 25 5.93 -17.29 5.18
C ILE A 25 6.06 -17.79 6.62
N ARG A 26 6.07 -16.90 7.62
CA ARG A 26 6.14 -17.31 9.04
C ARG A 26 4.95 -18.16 9.49
N ILE A 27 3.75 -17.90 8.97
CA ILE A 27 2.56 -18.69 9.26
C ILE A 27 2.65 -20.07 8.60
N ALA A 28 3.13 -20.13 7.36
CA ALA A 28 3.26 -21.38 6.60
C ALA A 28 4.42 -22.27 7.11
N HIS A 29 5.50 -21.64 7.56
CA HIS A 29 6.74 -22.28 7.99
C HIS A 29 7.16 -21.74 9.37
N PRO A 30 6.46 -22.15 10.45
CA PRO A 30 6.70 -21.61 11.79
C PRO A 30 8.06 -21.98 12.39
N ASP A 31 8.70 -23.04 11.89
CA ASP A 31 10.01 -23.50 12.31
C ASP A 31 11.17 -22.74 11.64
N ASP A 32 10.89 -21.98 10.59
CA ASP A 32 11.91 -21.18 9.90
C ASP A 32 12.38 -20.01 10.76
N SER A 33 13.68 -19.71 10.66
CA SER A 33 14.22 -18.51 11.30
C SER A 33 13.57 -17.25 10.72
N GLU A 34 13.43 -16.21 11.54
CA GLU A 34 12.91 -14.91 11.08
C GLU A 34 13.70 -14.35 9.89
N ALA A 35 15.03 -14.54 9.88
CA ALA A 35 15.87 -14.11 8.77
C ALA A 35 15.54 -14.83 7.46
N GLN A 36 15.24 -16.14 7.51
CA GLN A 36 14.82 -16.91 6.35
C GLN A 36 13.47 -16.40 5.83
N ALA A 37 12.50 -16.23 6.73
CA ALA A 37 11.18 -15.71 6.38
C ALA A 37 11.25 -14.30 5.77
N CYS A 38 12.15 -13.44 6.25
CA CYS A 38 12.39 -12.12 5.65
C CYS A 38 12.92 -12.21 4.22
N ARG A 39 13.89 -13.10 3.95
CA ARG A 39 14.45 -13.31 2.60
C ARG A 39 13.39 -13.81 1.62
N GLU A 40 12.62 -14.81 2.02
CA GLU A 40 11.60 -15.42 1.17
C GLU A 40 10.40 -14.49 0.98
N GLY A 41 9.93 -13.87 2.07
CA GLY A 41 8.83 -12.91 2.04
C GLY A 41 9.17 -11.70 1.17
N TRP A 42 10.40 -11.21 1.20
CA TRP A 42 10.87 -10.15 0.29
C TRP A 42 10.75 -10.55 -1.19
N GLN A 43 11.24 -11.74 -1.56
CA GLN A 43 11.14 -12.22 -2.94
C GLN A 43 9.68 -12.43 -3.36
N SER A 44 8.83 -12.95 -2.46
CA SER A 44 7.40 -13.06 -2.70
C SER A 44 6.76 -11.69 -2.92
N ALA A 45 7.14 -10.69 -2.11
CA ALA A 45 6.58 -9.35 -2.18
C ALA A 45 6.91 -8.67 -3.50
N LEU A 46 8.14 -8.82 -4.01
CA LEU A 46 8.52 -8.31 -5.33
C LEU A 46 7.67 -8.93 -6.45
N LYS A 47 7.35 -10.23 -6.38
CA LYS A 47 6.47 -10.90 -7.35
C LYS A 47 5.04 -10.36 -7.28
N VAL A 48 4.51 -10.14 -6.08
CA VAL A 48 3.18 -9.56 -5.88
C VAL A 48 3.13 -8.14 -6.43
N MET A 49 4.12 -7.30 -6.10
CA MET A 49 4.23 -5.94 -6.62
C MET A 49 4.34 -5.94 -8.15
N GLN A 50 5.19 -6.79 -8.72
CA GLN A 50 5.32 -6.92 -10.17
C GLN A 50 3.97 -7.22 -10.82
N GLY A 51 3.18 -8.14 -10.26
CA GLY A 51 1.83 -8.41 -10.74
C GLY A 51 0.90 -7.20 -10.64
N VAL A 52 0.93 -6.46 -9.53
CA VAL A 52 0.12 -5.24 -9.35
C VAL A 52 0.46 -4.17 -10.40
N PHE A 53 1.75 -3.92 -10.65
CA PHE A 53 2.18 -2.92 -11.62
C PHE A 53 2.00 -3.38 -13.08
N ALA A 54 2.15 -4.67 -13.36
CA ALA A 54 1.87 -5.24 -14.69
C ALA A 54 0.37 -5.15 -15.07
N ASN A 55 -0.53 -5.29 -14.09
CA ASN A 55 -1.96 -5.13 -14.29
C ASN A 55 -2.44 -3.67 -14.15
N ALA A 56 -1.54 -2.73 -13.85
CA ALA A 56 -1.91 -1.33 -13.68
C ALA A 56 -2.26 -0.71 -15.04
N ARG A 57 -3.46 -0.13 -15.15
CA ARG A 57 -3.87 0.63 -16.35
C ARG A 57 -2.95 1.82 -16.64
N TYR A 58 -2.51 2.50 -15.58
CA TYR A 58 -1.53 3.59 -15.63
C TYR A 58 -0.98 3.89 -14.23
N ILE A 59 0.10 4.68 -14.18
CA ILE A 59 0.73 5.19 -12.96
C ILE A 59 0.40 6.67 -12.79
N THR A 60 0.02 7.08 -11.58
CA THR A 60 -0.41 8.46 -11.29
C THR A 60 0.30 9.04 -10.07
N GLU A 61 0.57 10.35 -10.11
CA GLU A 61 1.12 11.07 -8.96
C GLU A 61 0.04 11.43 -7.90
N ASN A 62 -1.25 11.30 -8.22
CA ASN A 62 -2.35 11.73 -7.36
C ASN A 62 -3.02 10.54 -6.65
N SER A 63 -2.99 10.52 -5.32
CA SER A 63 -3.58 9.46 -4.50
C SER A 63 -5.10 9.33 -4.59
N MET A 64 -5.81 10.36 -5.05
CA MET A 64 -7.27 10.33 -5.24
C MET A 64 -7.69 9.68 -6.56
N LYS A 65 -6.80 9.66 -7.56
CA LYS A 65 -7.13 9.16 -8.91
C LYS A 65 -7.58 7.68 -8.91
N PRO A 66 -6.91 6.74 -8.23
CA PRO A 66 -7.35 5.34 -8.23
C PRO A 66 -8.78 5.16 -7.66
N ILE A 67 -9.14 5.94 -6.64
CA ILE A 67 -10.48 5.92 -6.03
C ILE A 67 -11.53 6.37 -7.05
N LEU A 68 -11.27 7.51 -7.72
CA LEU A 68 -12.16 8.06 -8.74
C LEU A 68 -12.28 7.15 -9.97
N ASP A 69 -11.20 6.48 -10.37
CA ASP A 69 -11.22 5.53 -11.49
C ASP A 69 -12.10 4.33 -11.17
N VAL A 70 -12.06 3.81 -9.94
CA VAL A 70 -12.96 2.74 -9.49
C VAL A 70 -14.40 3.24 -9.44
N ALA A 71 -14.64 4.43 -8.86
CA ALA A 71 -15.97 5.05 -8.82
C ALA A 71 -16.59 5.25 -10.22
N ASN A 72 -15.77 5.58 -11.21
CA ASN A 72 -16.18 5.76 -12.60
C ASN A 72 -16.21 4.45 -13.43
N GLY A 73 -15.95 3.29 -12.83
CA GLY A 73 -15.92 2.00 -13.54
C GLY A 73 -14.76 1.85 -14.54
N SER A 74 -13.74 2.71 -14.44
CA SER A 74 -12.55 2.67 -15.30
C SER A 74 -11.52 1.64 -14.87
N CYS A 75 -11.56 1.20 -13.61
CA CYS A 75 -10.69 0.20 -13.01
C CYS A 75 -11.52 -0.69 -12.06
N ALA A 76 -11.20 -1.97 -11.98
CA ALA A 76 -11.87 -2.88 -11.04
C ALA A 76 -11.41 -2.67 -9.59
N MET A 77 -10.14 -2.31 -9.37
CA MET A 77 -9.54 -2.10 -8.05
C MET A 77 -8.50 -0.97 -8.08
N GLY A 78 -8.31 -0.32 -6.93
CA GLY A 78 -7.30 0.71 -6.73
C GLY A 78 -6.73 0.66 -5.30
N LEU A 79 -5.45 0.96 -5.15
CA LEU A 79 -4.80 1.04 -3.83
C LEU A 79 -5.11 2.38 -3.18
N THR A 80 -5.59 2.36 -1.94
CA THR A 80 -6.00 3.55 -1.19
C THR A 80 -5.98 3.28 0.32
N VAL A 81 -5.97 4.35 1.10
CA VAL A 81 -6.39 4.33 2.51
C VAL A 81 -7.91 4.16 2.62
N ASP A 82 -8.33 3.57 3.72
CA ASP A 82 -9.71 3.18 4.03
C ASP A 82 -10.71 4.34 3.98
N TYR A 83 -10.46 5.42 4.71
CA TYR A 83 -11.41 6.51 4.87
C TYR A 83 -11.70 7.26 3.56
N PHE A 84 -10.74 7.29 2.62
CA PHE A 84 -11.00 7.81 1.28
C PHE A 84 -11.91 6.88 0.46
N ALA A 85 -11.69 5.56 0.55
CA ALA A 85 -12.54 4.59 -0.14
C ALA A 85 -13.96 4.59 0.43
N LEU A 86 -14.10 4.62 1.75
CA LEU A 86 -15.38 4.64 2.46
C LEU A 86 -16.14 5.94 2.16
N GLY A 87 -15.45 7.09 2.20
CA GLY A 87 -16.06 8.38 1.86
C GLY A 87 -16.52 8.46 0.40
N GLU A 88 -15.74 7.94 -0.55
CA GLU A 88 -16.18 7.88 -1.95
C GLU A 88 -17.33 6.89 -2.14
N ALA A 89 -17.31 5.74 -1.47
CA ALA A 89 -18.42 4.78 -1.51
C ALA A 89 -19.72 5.41 -1.00
N GLU A 90 -19.68 6.14 0.13
CA GLU A 90 -20.83 6.89 0.65
C GLU A 90 -21.31 7.94 -0.37
N MET A 91 -20.39 8.64 -1.02
CA MET A 91 -20.72 9.67 -2.02
C MET A 91 -21.36 9.07 -3.29
N VAL A 92 -20.83 7.96 -3.80
CA VAL A 92 -21.37 7.24 -4.96
C VAL A 92 -22.76 6.71 -4.64
N GLU A 93 -22.95 6.13 -3.46
CA GLU A 93 -24.25 5.65 -3.00
C GLU A 93 -25.25 6.80 -2.88
N LYS A 94 -24.88 7.92 -2.26
CA LYS A 94 -25.75 9.11 -2.16
C LYS A 94 -26.18 9.66 -3.51
N ARG A 95 -25.27 9.71 -4.50
CA ARG A 95 -25.56 10.27 -5.83
C ARG A 95 -26.36 9.33 -6.73
N SER A 96 -26.18 8.03 -6.57
CA SER A 96 -26.73 7.03 -7.50
C SER A 96 -27.75 6.09 -6.88
N HIS A 97 -28.01 6.22 -5.59
CA HIS A 97 -28.90 5.39 -4.78
C HIS A 97 -28.54 3.88 -4.82
N GLN A 98 -27.28 3.56 -5.09
CA GLN A 98 -26.78 2.20 -5.20
C GLN A 98 -25.35 2.09 -4.66
N ALA A 99 -25.11 1.11 -3.79
CA ALA A 99 -23.78 0.72 -3.37
C ALA A 99 -23.09 -0.07 -4.49
N ARG A 100 -22.24 0.58 -5.30
CA ARG A 100 -21.51 -0.04 -6.42
C ARG A 100 -20.01 -0.20 -6.22
N ILE A 101 -19.45 0.48 -5.22
CA ILE A 101 -18.03 0.38 -4.86
C ILE A 101 -17.91 0.16 -3.36
N GLY A 102 -16.76 -0.37 -2.93
CA GLY A 102 -16.49 -0.62 -1.53
C GLY A 102 -15.00 -0.70 -1.23
N PHE A 103 -14.67 -0.94 0.03
CA PHE A 103 -13.30 -1.09 0.51
C PHE A 103 -13.06 -2.49 1.02
N ILE A 104 -11.90 -3.06 0.68
CA ILE A 104 -11.45 -4.36 1.18
C ILE A 104 -10.13 -4.13 1.93
N ALA A 105 -10.15 -4.35 3.24
CA ALA A 105 -8.93 -4.46 4.03
C ALA A 105 -8.35 -5.86 3.82
N PRO A 106 -7.14 -6.02 3.27
CA PRO A 106 -6.53 -7.33 3.17
C PRO A 106 -6.25 -7.88 4.57
N GLN A 107 -6.44 -9.19 4.76
CA GLN A 107 -6.23 -9.84 6.06
C GLN A 107 -4.78 -9.69 6.54
N LEU A 108 -3.82 -9.70 5.60
CA LEU A 108 -2.42 -9.37 5.84
C LEU A 108 -2.06 -8.11 5.04
N GLY A 109 -1.24 -7.22 5.60
CA GLY A 109 -0.81 -6.01 4.89
C GLY A 109 -1.76 -4.81 5.02
N TYR A 110 -2.57 -4.79 6.06
CA TYR A 110 -3.32 -3.61 6.50
C TYR A 110 -2.88 -3.25 7.93
N THR A 111 -2.66 -1.97 8.20
CA THR A 111 -2.22 -1.49 9.51
C THR A 111 -2.93 -0.18 9.83
N VAL A 112 -3.03 0.13 11.13
CA VAL A 112 -3.54 1.42 11.61
C VAL A 112 -2.35 2.30 11.97
N GLU A 113 -2.25 3.46 11.33
CA GLU A 113 -1.27 4.48 11.66
C GLU A 113 -1.96 5.67 12.32
N ALA A 114 -1.54 6.00 13.54
CA ALA A 114 -2.05 7.15 14.26
C ALA A 114 -1.58 8.44 13.58
N ASN A 115 -2.51 9.37 13.33
CA ASN A 115 -2.17 10.68 12.81
C ASN A 115 -1.82 11.60 13.98
N SER A 116 -0.61 12.16 13.94
CA SER A 116 -0.09 13.02 15.01
C SER A 116 -0.45 14.48 14.79
N ILE A 117 -0.68 15.20 15.89
CA ILE A 117 -0.78 16.65 15.94
C ILE A 117 0.27 17.19 16.91
N ALA A 118 0.95 18.29 16.54
CA ALA A 118 1.98 18.90 17.36
C ALA A 118 1.94 20.43 17.29
N LYS A 119 2.29 21.08 18.41
CA LYS A 119 2.45 22.53 18.50
C LYS A 119 3.85 22.93 18.04
N LEU A 120 3.94 23.90 17.13
CA LEU A 120 5.22 24.47 16.70
C LEU A 120 5.88 25.29 17.82
N ARG A 121 7.22 25.24 17.89
CA ARG A 121 7.99 26.12 18.76
C ARG A 121 7.78 27.57 18.32
N GLY A 122 7.41 28.44 19.26
CA GLY A 122 7.14 29.85 18.96
C GLY A 122 5.78 30.10 18.30
N ALA A 123 4.82 29.16 18.41
CA ALA A 123 3.46 29.39 17.94
C ALA A 123 2.91 30.72 18.52
N PRO A 124 2.35 31.61 17.67
CA PRO A 124 1.97 32.97 18.08
C PRO A 124 0.89 32.98 19.18
N ASN A 125 0.08 31.91 19.26
CA ASN A 125 -0.95 31.73 20.27
C ASN A 125 -0.77 30.36 20.95
N PRO A 126 0.19 30.19 21.87
CA PRO A 126 0.56 28.88 22.41
C PRO A 126 -0.58 28.24 23.22
N LYS A 127 -1.31 29.03 24.01
CA LYS A 127 -2.46 28.56 24.80
C LYS A 127 -3.61 28.07 23.92
N LEU A 128 -3.89 28.78 22.81
CA LEU A 128 -4.94 28.37 21.88
C LEU A 128 -4.54 27.09 21.13
N ALA A 129 -3.28 26.95 20.75
CA ALA A 129 -2.78 25.73 20.12
C ALA A 129 -2.89 24.52 21.06
N GLU A 130 -2.57 24.70 22.36
CA GLU A 130 -2.75 23.68 23.39
C GLU A 130 -4.22 23.31 23.55
N ALA A 131 -5.11 24.30 23.75
CA ALA A 131 -6.55 24.06 23.87
C ALA A 131 -7.14 23.36 22.63
N PHE A 132 -6.64 23.67 21.43
CA PHE A 132 -7.06 22.99 20.20
C PHE A 132 -6.60 21.53 20.18
N ILE A 133 -5.35 21.25 20.56
CA ILE A 133 -4.85 19.86 20.68
C ILE A 133 -5.67 19.08 21.72
N GLU A 134 -5.91 19.66 22.90
CA GLU A 134 -6.76 19.07 23.93
C GLU A 134 -8.16 18.76 23.41
N TYR A 135 -8.78 19.70 22.69
CA TYR A 135 -10.08 19.48 22.06
C TYR A 135 -10.04 18.34 21.04
N THR A 136 -9.03 18.29 20.15
CA THR A 136 -8.92 17.19 19.17
C THR A 136 -8.80 15.82 19.83
N MET A 137 -8.25 15.75 21.05
CA MET A 137 -8.10 14.54 21.85
C MET A 137 -9.28 14.29 22.81
N SER A 138 -10.26 15.19 22.90
CA SER A 138 -11.47 15.01 23.72
C SER A 138 -12.45 14.03 23.04
N LEU A 139 -13.44 13.53 23.78
CA LEU A 139 -14.48 12.67 23.17
C LEU A 139 -15.31 13.44 22.14
N GLU A 140 -15.59 14.72 22.38
CA GLU A 140 -16.31 15.60 21.47
C GLU A 140 -15.51 15.84 20.19
N GLY A 141 -14.21 16.13 20.31
CA GLY A 141 -13.34 16.24 19.14
C GLY A 141 -13.28 14.93 18.36
N GLN A 142 -13.05 13.80 19.03
CA GLN A 142 -13.00 12.46 18.45
C GLN A 142 -14.32 12.03 17.80
N ALA A 143 -15.47 12.46 18.34
CA ALA A 143 -16.78 12.20 17.76
C ALA A 143 -16.95 12.81 16.36
N LEU A 144 -16.37 13.98 16.09
CA LEU A 144 -16.40 14.57 14.75
C LEU A 144 -15.70 13.70 13.69
N TRP A 145 -14.74 12.87 14.10
CA TRP A 145 -13.98 12.00 13.21
C TRP A 145 -14.69 10.66 12.94
N GLY A 146 -15.30 10.08 13.98
CA GLY A 146 -15.83 8.71 13.94
C GLY A 146 -17.34 8.56 13.84
N LEU A 147 -18.11 9.67 13.89
CA LEU A 147 -19.56 9.63 13.76
C LEU A 147 -20.04 10.04 12.36
N LYS A 148 -21.23 9.57 12.00
CA LYS A 148 -21.94 9.96 10.77
C LYS A 148 -22.27 11.44 10.76
N ALA A 149 -22.28 12.05 9.58
CA ALA A 149 -22.80 13.40 9.43
C ALA A 149 -24.26 13.51 9.88
N ASP A 150 -24.64 14.68 10.41
CA ASP A 150 -25.99 15.00 10.88
C ASP A 150 -26.52 14.10 12.00
N THR A 151 -25.63 13.52 12.80
CA THR A 151 -25.96 12.80 14.03
C THR A 151 -25.58 13.59 15.29
N PRO A 152 -26.18 13.31 16.46
CA PRO A 152 -25.81 13.97 17.71
C PRO A 152 -24.32 13.83 18.03
N GLY A 153 -23.60 14.96 18.08
CA GLY A 153 -22.15 15.00 18.31
C GLY A 153 -21.27 14.70 17.10
N GLY A 154 -21.87 14.39 15.94
CA GLY A 154 -21.15 14.17 14.69
C GLY A 154 -20.93 15.45 13.87
N PRO A 155 -20.22 15.34 12.73
CA PRO A 155 -19.99 16.47 11.83
C PRO A 155 -21.28 16.93 11.13
N LYS A 156 -21.32 18.18 10.67
CA LYS A 156 -22.52 18.79 10.06
C LYS A 156 -22.73 18.53 8.57
N ARG A 157 -21.73 17.99 7.86
CA ARG A 157 -21.78 17.97 6.37
C ARG A 157 -21.28 16.68 5.76
N TYR A 158 -20.13 16.20 6.19
CA TYR A 158 -19.50 15.01 5.64
C TYR A 158 -19.07 14.09 6.77
N THR A 159 -19.42 12.81 6.63
CA THR A 159 -18.84 11.75 7.44
C THR A 159 -17.36 11.63 7.08
N LEU A 160 -16.48 11.59 8.09
CA LEU A 160 -15.03 11.54 7.83
C LEU A 160 -14.48 10.12 7.73
N HIS A 161 -15.21 9.11 8.22
CA HIS A 161 -14.80 7.69 8.23
C HIS A 161 -13.45 7.44 8.92
N ARG A 162 -13.17 8.19 9.99
CA ARG A 162 -11.89 8.12 10.69
C ARG A 162 -12.06 7.38 12.00
N MET A 163 -11.20 6.42 12.27
CA MET A 163 -11.18 5.70 13.54
C MET A 163 -10.68 6.60 14.66
N PRO A 164 -11.47 6.86 15.72
CA PRO A 164 -11.00 7.58 16.88
C PRO A 164 -9.85 6.88 17.62
N ILE A 165 -8.93 7.67 18.19
CA ILE A 165 -7.78 7.16 18.97
C ILE A 165 -8.13 6.91 20.44
N ARG A 166 -9.31 7.34 20.88
CA ARG A 166 -9.79 7.15 22.24
C ARG A 166 -10.41 5.77 22.41
N ARG A 167 -9.85 4.94 23.30
CA ARG A 167 -10.38 3.58 23.56
C ARG A 167 -11.79 3.59 24.12
N ASP A 168 -12.09 4.53 25.00
CA ASP A 168 -13.41 4.71 25.62
C ASP A 168 -14.51 5.08 24.61
N PHE A 169 -14.14 5.59 23.44
CA PHE A 169 -15.07 5.81 22.32
C PHE A 169 -15.73 4.50 21.82
N TYR A 170 -15.03 3.38 21.94
CA TYR A 170 -15.49 2.08 21.43
C TYR A 170 -16.30 1.27 22.46
N SER A 171 -16.51 1.81 23.66
CA SER A 171 -17.30 1.16 24.72
C SER A 171 -18.55 1.94 25.12
N ASP A 172 -18.58 3.26 24.87
CA ASP A 172 -19.71 4.10 25.28
C ASP A 172 -20.89 4.01 24.29
N PRO A 173 -22.08 3.55 24.73
CA PRO A 173 -23.26 3.38 23.89
C PRO A 173 -23.67 4.63 23.11
N LYS A 174 -23.42 5.82 23.66
CA LYS A 174 -23.73 7.11 23.03
C LYS A 174 -23.03 7.24 21.68
N TYR A 175 -21.77 6.81 21.59
CA TYR A 175 -20.98 6.91 20.36
C TYR A 175 -21.23 5.71 19.45
N LEU A 176 -21.38 4.51 20.01
CA LEU A 176 -21.62 3.28 19.26
C LEU A 176 -22.83 3.37 18.32
N ALA A 177 -23.91 4.04 18.74
CA ALA A 177 -25.13 4.19 17.96
C ALA A 177 -24.95 4.96 16.64
N TYR A 178 -23.98 5.89 16.58
CA TYR A 178 -23.84 6.83 15.47
C TYR A 178 -22.52 6.70 14.70
N ARG A 179 -21.75 5.63 14.97
CA ARG A 179 -20.46 5.41 14.30
C ARG A 179 -20.62 5.33 12.78
N SER A 180 -19.71 5.98 12.06
CA SER A 180 -19.63 5.88 10.61
C SER A 180 -19.37 4.45 10.17
N ASP A 181 -18.44 3.78 10.86
CA ASP A 181 -17.94 2.45 10.50
C ASP A 181 -18.03 1.52 11.72
N PRO A 182 -19.22 0.95 12.03
CA PRO A 182 -19.48 0.24 13.27
C PRO A 182 -18.68 -1.06 13.42
N THR A 183 -18.24 -1.66 12.31
CA THR A 183 -17.46 -2.90 12.30
C THR A 183 -15.97 -2.68 12.54
N GLN A 184 -15.49 -1.44 12.48
CA GLN A 184 -14.07 -1.14 12.72
C GLN A 184 -13.81 -0.94 14.22
N ASN A 185 -12.68 -1.42 14.73
CA ASN A 185 -12.18 -1.06 16.05
C ASN A 185 -10.67 -1.32 16.07
N PRO A 186 -9.81 -0.28 16.11
CA PRO A 186 -8.35 -0.41 16.07
C PRO A 186 -7.77 -1.25 17.22
N TYR A 187 -8.54 -1.46 18.29
CA TYR A 187 -8.12 -2.18 19.49
C TYR A 187 -8.69 -3.59 19.62
N ALA A 188 -9.61 -3.99 18.72
CA ALA A 188 -10.18 -5.34 18.77
C ALA A 188 -9.19 -6.37 18.22
N GLU A 189 -9.07 -7.51 18.89
CA GLU A 189 -8.25 -8.63 18.42
C GLU A 189 -8.88 -9.28 17.19
N GLY A 190 -8.04 -9.94 16.36
CA GLY A 190 -8.51 -10.67 15.17
C GLY A 190 -9.02 -9.81 14.02
N THR A 191 -8.92 -8.48 14.11
CA THR A 191 -9.22 -7.56 13.01
C THR A 191 -8.12 -7.58 11.95
N PRO A 192 -8.39 -7.19 10.69
CA PRO A 192 -7.35 -7.13 9.65
C PRO A 192 -6.13 -6.27 10.01
N HIS A 193 -6.28 -5.22 10.84
CA HIS A 193 -5.16 -4.38 11.28
C HIS A 193 -4.38 -4.95 12.48
N ASN A 194 -4.95 -5.89 13.23
CA ASN A 194 -4.31 -6.57 14.35
C ASN A 194 -3.96 -8.04 14.04
N ALA A 195 -4.13 -8.49 12.79
CA ALA A 195 -3.96 -9.89 12.41
C ALA A 195 -2.51 -10.40 12.55
N ILE A 196 -1.51 -9.51 12.51
CA ILE A 196 -0.09 -9.93 12.52
C ILE A 196 0.78 -9.06 13.44
N GLY A 197 0.32 -7.88 13.85
CA GLY A 197 1.19 -6.86 14.39
C GLY A 197 2.14 -6.29 13.32
N TYR A 198 2.52 -5.03 13.47
CA TYR A 198 3.53 -4.40 12.62
C TYR A 198 4.93 -4.70 13.18
N HIS A 199 5.86 -5.17 12.35
CA HIS A 199 7.22 -5.52 12.77
C HIS A 199 8.25 -4.57 12.12
N PRO A 200 8.65 -3.48 12.80
CA PRO A 200 9.55 -2.48 12.21
C PRO A 200 10.88 -3.05 11.70
N ALA A 201 11.41 -4.08 12.36
CA ALA A 201 12.70 -4.68 12.03
C ALA A 201 12.73 -5.31 10.63
N TRP A 202 11.60 -5.80 10.11
CA TRP A 202 11.53 -6.47 8.80
C TRP A 202 11.65 -5.49 7.63
N THR A 203 11.31 -4.22 7.82
CA THR A 203 11.24 -3.25 6.72
C THR A 203 12.11 -2.01 6.91
N ALA A 204 12.61 -1.73 8.13
CA ALA A 204 13.38 -0.53 8.41
C ALA A 204 14.61 -0.34 7.49
N GLY A 205 15.36 -1.42 7.20
CA GLY A 205 16.54 -1.37 6.33
C GLY A 205 16.20 -1.25 4.84
N ILE A 206 15.02 -1.71 4.42
CA ILE A 206 14.62 -1.75 3.00
C ILE A 206 13.65 -0.63 2.60
N PHE A 207 13.01 0.07 3.54
CA PHE A 207 12.00 1.09 3.26
C PHE A 207 12.54 2.22 2.37
N GLY A 208 13.77 2.67 2.63
CA GLY A 208 14.47 3.66 1.81
C GLY A 208 14.70 3.17 0.37
N PRO A 209 15.36 2.01 0.17
CA PRO A 209 15.53 1.43 -1.16
C PRO A 209 14.24 1.07 -1.90
N LEU A 210 13.21 0.58 -1.22
CA LEU A 210 12.02 -0.06 -1.80
C LEU A 210 11.34 0.80 -2.87
N HIS A 211 11.09 2.08 -2.60
CA HIS A 211 10.41 2.93 -3.58
C HIS A 211 11.26 3.22 -4.81
N ARG A 212 12.60 3.26 -4.69
CA ARG A 212 13.50 3.42 -5.84
C ARG A 212 13.55 2.14 -6.67
N ILE A 213 13.55 0.98 -6.01
CA ILE A 213 13.43 -0.32 -6.69
C ILE A 213 12.11 -0.36 -7.45
N ALA A 214 11.00 0.00 -6.83
CA ALA A 214 9.70 0.03 -7.51
C ALA A 214 9.70 0.95 -8.74
N GLN A 215 10.38 2.10 -8.67
CA GLN A 215 10.56 2.98 -9.83
C GLN A 215 11.32 2.28 -10.96
N CYS A 216 12.53 1.79 -10.69
CA CYS A 216 13.39 1.21 -11.72
C CYS A 216 12.89 -0.13 -12.27
N VAL A 217 12.18 -0.92 -11.46
CA VAL A 217 11.81 -2.31 -11.79
C VAL A 217 10.37 -2.41 -12.30
N PHE A 218 9.47 -1.54 -11.85
CA PHE A 218 8.04 -1.68 -12.17
C PHE A 218 7.42 -0.47 -12.89
N ILE A 219 7.92 0.75 -12.67
CA ILE A 219 7.30 1.98 -13.19
C ILE A 219 7.99 2.47 -14.46
N ASP A 220 9.31 2.64 -14.42
CA ASP A 220 10.08 3.07 -15.59
C ASP A 220 9.96 2.07 -16.75
N PRO A 221 10.06 0.74 -16.52
CA PRO A 221 9.86 -0.27 -17.56
C PRO A 221 8.39 -0.74 -17.69
N GLN A 222 7.41 0.05 -17.24
CA GLN A 222 6.01 -0.40 -17.14
C GLN A 222 5.41 -0.86 -18.48
N PRO A 223 5.67 -0.21 -19.63
CA PRO A 223 5.17 -0.68 -20.92
C PRO A 223 5.65 -2.10 -21.25
N GLU A 224 6.94 -2.38 -21.08
CA GLU A 224 7.50 -3.71 -21.31
C GLU A 224 6.99 -4.73 -20.30
N LEU A 225 6.84 -4.35 -19.03
CA LEU A 225 6.27 -5.21 -18.00
C LEU A 225 4.83 -5.62 -18.33
N ALA A 226 4.00 -4.65 -18.75
CA ALA A 226 2.61 -4.90 -19.13
C ALA A 226 2.52 -5.78 -20.38
N GLU A 227 3.38 -5.56 -21.38
CA GLU A 227 3.45 -6.40 -22.58
C GLU A 227 3.85 -7.84 -22.25
N ALA A 228 4.89 -8.04 -21.42
CA ALA A 228 5.34 -9.35 -21.00
C ALA A 228 4.22 -10.12 -20.26
N TRP A 229 3.53 -9.44 -19.35
CA TRP A 229 2.41 -10.02 -18.63
C TRP A 229 1.25 -10.41 -19.55
N ALA A 230 0.88 -9.54 -20.49
CA ALA A 230 -0.16 -9.82 -21.48
C ALA A 230 0.20 -11.03 -22.35
N ALA A 231 1.45 -11.12 -22.82
CA ALA A 231 1.92 -12.24 -23.62
C ALA A 231 1.89 -13.57 -22.83
N ILE A 232 2.24 -13.55 -21.54
CA ILE A 232 2.13 -14.73 -20.67
C ILE A 232 0.68 -15.18 -20.53
N LEU A 233 -0.27 -14.26 -20.34
CA LEU A 233 -1.69 -14.58 -20.24
C LEU A 233 -2.24 -15.14 -21.56
N GLU A 234 -1.87 -14.55 -22.69
CA GLU A 234 -2.25 -15.02 -24.02
C GLU A 234 -1.71 -16.44 -24.28
N ALA A 235 -0.45 -16.70 -23.96
CA ALA A 235 0.15 -18.03 -24.07
C ALA A 235 -0.62 -19.09 -23.27
N ARG A 236 -1.07 -18.75 -22.05
CA ARG A 236 -1.93 -19.63 -21.24
C ARG A 236 -3.27 -19.89 -21.91
N GLN A 237 -3.92 -18.86 -22.43
CA GLN A 237 -5.21 -18.99 -23.13
C GLN A 237 -5.11 -19.85 -24.39
N GLN A 238 -3.96 -19.81 -25.06
CA GLN A 238 -3.65 -20.63 -26.24
C GLN A 238 -3.19 -22.07 -25.89
N GLY A 239 -3.12 -22.43 -24.60
CA GLY A 239 -2.67 -23.75 -24.15
C GLY A 239 -1.14 -23.95 -24.16
N ARG A 240 -0.35 -22.92 -24.45
CA ARG A 240 1.13 -22.95 -24.44
C ARG A 240 1.68 -22.77 -23.02
N MET A 241 1.30 -23.70 -22.13
CA MET A 241 1.60 -23.61 -20.70
C MET A 241 3.10 -23.65 -20.38
N HIS A 242 3.90 -24.38 -21.18
CA HIS A 242 5.35 -24.43 -21.03
C HIS A 242 5.99 -23.06 -21.28
N ASP A 243 5.67 -22.42 -22.41
CA ASP A 243 6.17 -21.09 -22.77
C ASP A 243 5.74 -20.04 -21.75
N ALA A 244 4.47 -20.07 -21.33
CA ALA A 244 3.95 -19.18 -20.31
C ALA A 244 4.69 -19.34 -18.97
N GLN A 245 4.99 -20.57 -18.57
CA GLN A 245 5.71 -20.84 -17.32
C GLN A 245 7.19 -20.42 -17.42
N ALA A 246 7.86 -20.70 -18.55
CA ALA A 246 9.23 -20.28 -18.78
C ALA A 246 9.36 -18.74 -18.76
N ALA A 247 8.46 -18.05 -19.45
CA ALA A 247 8.38 -16.60 -19.47
C ALA A 247 8.10 -16.02 -18.09
N LEU A 248 7.14 -16.57 -17.34
CA LEU A 248 6.84 -16.11 -15.99
C LEU A 248 8.03 -16.31 -15.04
N THR A 249 8.66 -17.47 -15.08
CA THR A 249 9.85 -17.77 -14.26
C THR A 249 10.96 -16.77 -14.54
N HIS A 250 11.23 -16.48 -15.82
CA HIS A 250 12.24 -15.49 -16.21
C HIS A 250 11.84 -14.06 -15.80
N MET A 251 10.59 -13.66 -16.00
CA MET A 251 10.08 -12.35 -15.62
C MET A 251 10.19 -12.09 -14.10
N GLN A 252 9.98 -13.13 -13.28
CA GLN A 252 9.97 -13.06 -11.82
C GLN A 252 11.36 -13.26 -11.17
N GLN A 253 12.43 -13.14 -11.95
CA GLN A 253 13.80 -13.08 -11.41
C GLN A 253 14.14 -11.65 -10.99
N PHE A 254 14.76 -11.49 -9.82
CA PHE A 254 15.19 -10.19 -9.30
C PHE A 254 16.69 -10.18 -8.98
N PRO A 255 17.56 -10.39 -9.99
CA PRO A 255 19.01 -10.46 -9.80
C PRO A 255 19.56 -9.20 -9.15
N GLY A 256 20.37 -9.37 -8.10
CA GLY A 256 20.97 -8.27 -7.33
C GLY A 256 20.00 -7.54 -6.40
N LEU A 257 18.75 -8.02 -6.28
CA LEU A 257 17.74 -7.47 -5.38
C LEU A 257 17.33 -8.48 -4.30
N ASP A 258 18.28 -9.22 -3.73
CA ASP A 258 18.03 -10.04 -2.55
C ASP A 258 17.94 -9.20 -1.28
N TYR A 259 17.24 -9.71 -0.27
CA TYR A 259 16.90 -8.96 0.94
C TYR A 259 18.14 -8.38 1.66
N ASP A 260 19.24 -9.14 1.73
CA ASP A 260 20.47 -8.70 2.40
C ASP A 260 21.17 -7.58 1.65
N SER A 261 21.28 -7.73 0.33
CA SER A 261 21.83 -6.70 -0.55
C SER A 261 21.05 -5.39 -0.44
N ILE A 262 19.72 -5.48 -0.31
CA ILE A 262 18.86 -4.29 -0.16
C ILE A 262 19.06 -3.63 1.20
N GLN A 263 18.94 -4.38 2.30
CA GLN A 263 18.95 -3.82 3.66
C GLN A 263 20.33 -3.30 4.11
N GLY A 264 21.42 -3.81 3.52
CA GLY A 264 22.78 -3.42 3.86
C GLY A 264 23.45 -2.58 2.76
N PRO A 265 24.13 -3.22 1.77
CA PRO A 265 24.92 -2.53 0.75
C PRO A 265 24.16 -1.43 0.00
N LEU A 266 22.95 -1.72 -0.51
CA LEU A 266 22.19 -0.75 -1.28
C LEU A 266 21.67 0.39 -0.40
N ALA A 267 21.14 0.08 0.79
CA ALA A 267 20.70 1.10 1.74
C ALA A 267 21.84 2.06 2.10
N HIS A 268 23.05 1.53 2.32
CA HIS A 268 24.24 2.36 2.55
C HIS A 268 24.58 3.21 1.33
N PHE A 269 24.68 2.60 0.14
CA PHE A 269 24.99 3.29 -1.12
C PHE A 269 24.00 4.42 -1.42
N LEU A 270 22.70 4.22 -1.25
CA LEU A 270 21.68 5.25 -1.48
C LEU A 270 21.77 6.42 -0.50
N LYS A 271 22.41 6.23 0.66
CA LYS A 271 22.60 7.26 1.69
C LYS A 271 23.91 8.03 1.50
N THR A 272 24.98 7.37 1.09
CA THR A 272 26.34 7.94 1.03
C THR A 272 26.83 8.24 -0.39
N GLY A 273 26.22 7.61 -1.40
CA GLY A 273 26.61 7.74 -2.79
C GLY A 273 26.33 9.12 -3.38
N SER A 274 27.11 9.49 -4.39
CA SER A 274 26.87 10.72 -5.15
C SER A 274 25.57 10.62 -5.95
N ARG A 275 24.95 11.77 -6.24
CA ARG A 275 23.73 11.81 -7.06
C ARG A 275 23.96 11.18 -8.44
N GLN A 276 25.14 11.40 -9.03
CA GLN A 276 25.51 10.81 -10.32
C GLN A 276 25.61 9.29 -10.25
N ALA A 277 26.22 8.74 -9.19
CA ALA A 277 26.35 7.30 -9.03
C ALA A 277 24.99 6.63 -8.81
N ILE A 278 24.13 7.23 -7.98
CA ILE A 278 22.76 6.73 -7.76
C ILE A 278 21.97 6.76 -9.06
N PHE A 279 22.04 7.84 -9.83
CA PHE A 279 21.36 7.94 -11.13
C PHE A 279 21.86 6.88 -12.13
N ALA A 280 23.19 6.68 -12.24
CA ALA A 280 23.76 5.66 -13.10
C ALA A 280 23.32 4.23 -12.71
N TRP A 281 23.24 3.95 -11.41
CA TRP A 281 22.68 2.69 -10.90
C TRP A 281 21.21 2.52 -11.29
N GLN A 282 20.38 3.58 -11.16
CA GLN A 282 18.98 3.54 -11.57
C GLN A 282 18.83 3.24 -13.06
N CYS A 283 19.58 3.94 -13.93
CA CYS A 283 19.56 3.68 -15.38
C CYS A 283 19.95 2.24 -15.70
N THR A 284 21.03 1.74 -15.09
CA THR A 284 21.51 0.37 -15.32
C THR A 284 20.46 -0.66 -14.91
N LEU A 285 19.84 -0.47 -13.75
CA LEU A 285 18.81 -1.36 -13.23
C LEU A 285 17.56 -1.34 -14.13
N THR A 286 17.09 -0.16 -14.52
CA THR A 286 15.94 -0.01 -15.43
C THR A 286 16.22 -0.68 -16.78
N GLU A 287 17.37 -0.43 -17.41
CA GLU A 287 17.74 -1.06 -18.68
C GLU A 287 17.80 -2.59 -18.59
N GLN A 288 18.30 -3.12 -17.47
CA GLN A 288 18.31 -4.54 -17.20
C GLN A 288 16.89 -5.13 -17.19
N PHE A 289 15.95 -4.51 -16.47
CA PHE A 289 14.58 -4.99 -16.41
C PHE A 289 13.80 -4.79 -17.71
N ILE A 290 14.06 -3.72 -18.47
CA ILE A 290 13.53 -3.57 -19.85
C ILE A 290 13.95 -4.78 -20.71
N LYS A 291 15.23 -5.15 -20.71
CA LYS A 291 15.73 -6.31 -21.46
C LYS A 291 15.10 -7.61 -20.96
N GLN A 292 14.98 -7.76 -19.65
CA GLN A 292 14.39 -8.94 -19.02
C GLN A 292 12.91 -9.13 -19.41
N TYR A 293 12.11 -8.05 -19.38
CA TYR A 293 10.70 -8.11 -19.77
C TYR A 293 10.52 -8.37 -21.25
N ARG A 294 11.32 -7.74 -22.13
CA ARG A 294 11.31 -8.05 -23.57
C ARG A 294 11.66 -9.51 -23.87
N HIS A 295 12.65 -10.07 -23.16
CA HIS A 295 12.97 -11.50 -23.30
C HIS A 295 11.83 -12.39 -22.79
N SER A 296 11.18 -12.01 -21.69
CA SER A 296 10.00 -12.72 -21.18
C SER A 296 8.84 -12.70 -22.18
N THR A 297 8.63 -11.58 -22.87
CA THR A 297 7.66 -11.47 -23.99
C THR A 297 8.03 -12.42 -25.13
N ALA A 298 9.31 -12.48 -25.51
CA ALA A 298 9.78 -13.39 -26.57
C ALA A 298 9.52 -14.86 -26.22
N LEU A 299 9.90 -15.27 -25.00
CA LEU A 299 9.64 -16.62 -24.48
C LEU A 299 8.13 -16.93 -24.49
N ALA A 300 7.29 -15.99 -24.04
CA ALA A 300 5.84 -16.15 -24.03
C ALA A 300 5.24 -16.24 -25.45
N ARG A 301 5.91 -15.70 -26.47
CA ARG A 301 5.51 -15.82 -27.89
C ARG A 301 6.11 -17.04 -28.59
N GLY A 302 6.97 -17.81 -27.91
CA GLY A 302 7.62 -19.01 -28.46
C GLY A 302 8.86 -18.70 -29.31
N HIS A 303 9.53 -17.57 -29.04
CA HIS A 303 10.79 -17.16 -29.66
C HIS A 303 11.99 -17.38 -28.74
#